data_AF-A0A956K9H9-F1
#
_entry.id   AF-A0A956K9H9-F1
#
_cell.length_a   1.000
_cell.length_b   1.000
_cell.length_c   1.000
_cell.angle_alpha   90.00
_cell.angle_beta   90.00
_cell.angle_gamma   90.00
#
_symmetry.space_group_name_H-M   'P 1'
#
loop_
_entity.id
_entity.type
_entity.pdbx_description
1 polymer ?
#
loop_
_entity_poly.entity_id
_entity_poly.type
_entity_poly.pdbx_seq_one_letter_code
_entity_poly.pdbx_strand_id
1 'polypeptide(L)'
;ETINGAAGESCDDAGESSSCDGDCTLATCGDLTVNHSAGEQCDDGNNFDDDGCVRCKLAVCGDGSVQTPFEECDDGNTIDDDLCTNACLLNTPPCEGGGIELAVAPSGQMKVCDDPDDVVCEQDQETLCPLGWHLCSLREFNNRNNGWSYPVSPEDVVVGEIYCRGGGGAGHLTLGPYDGLSDLGDDALLNCGFGSSRAACPGALGCNEPFVQALCCAPAPLCGDGVVNSVEEECDDGDLDETDECLNSCAWRQPTAHGLSGIGC
;
A
#
# COMPACT_ATOMS: atom_id res chain seq x y z
N GLU A 1 -43.48 0.38 18.89
CA GLU A 1 -44.68 0.06 19.68
C GLU A 1 -44.24 -0.17 21.14
N THR A 2 -44.75 -1.12 21.93
CA THR A 2 -44.33 -1.31 23.33
C THR A 2 -43.97 -2.76 23.62
N ILE A 3 -42.68 -3.01 23.85
CA ILE A 3 -42.09 -4.32 24.17
C ILE A 3 -42.87 -5.07 25.25
N ASN A 4 -43.39 -6.24 24.92
CA ASN A 4 -44.03 -7.15 25.86
C ASN A 4 -43.03 -8.16 26.44
N GLY A 5 -42.31 -7.73 27.49
CA GLY A 5 -41.35 -8.59 28.17
C GLY A 5 -41.94 -9.87 28.81
N ALA A 6 -43.26 -9.95 29.01
CA ALA A 6 -43.90 -11.18 29.49
C ALA A 6 -44.09 -12.24 28.39
N ALA A 7 -44.09 -11.82 27.12
CA ALA A 7 -44.11 -12.71 25.96
C ALA A 7 -42.71 -13.06 25.45
N GLY A 8 -41.66 -12.44 26.00
CA GLY A 8 -40.27 -12.68 25.60
C GLY A 8 -39.76 -11.77 24.49
N GLU A 9 -40.50 -10.72 24.14
CA GLU A 9 -40.10 -9.75 23.13
C GLU A 9 -38.88 -8.93 23.59
N SER A 10 -37.91 -8.76 22.69
CA SER A 10 -36.73 -7.90 22.91
C SER A 10 -36.87 -6.54 22.21
N CYS A 11 -37.74 -6.47 21.20
CA CYS A 11 -38.10 -5.26 20.45
C CYS A 11 -39.56 -5.38 19.97
N ASP A 12 -40.14 -4.28 19.48
CA ASP A 12 -41.52 -4.25 19.00
C ASP A 12 -41.71 -3.12 17.96
N ASP A 13 -41.35 -3.43 16.72
CA ASP A 13 -41.42 -2.52 15.55
C ASP A 13 -42.51 -2.91 14.54
N ALA A 14 -43.46 -3.76 14.95
CA ALA A 14 -44.56 -4.25 14.11
C ALA A 14 -44.11 -4.99 12.83
N GLY A 15 -43.04 -5.76 12.94
CA GLY A 15 -42.44 -6.54 11.86
C GLY A 15 -40.91 -6.37 11.84
N GLU A 16 -40.30 -6.83 10.75
CA GLU A 16 -38.87 -6.67 10.53
C GLU A 16 -38.51 -5.18 10.30
N SER A 17 -37.43 -4.74 10.94
CA SER A 17 -36.94 -3.37 10.96
C SER A 17 -35.41 -3.36 11.04
N SER A 18 -34.79 -2.18 11.04
CA SER A 18 -33.35 -2.05 11.27
C SER A 18 -32.87 -2.49 12.66
N SER A 19 -33.79 -2.79 13.57
CA SER A 19 -33.50 -3.13 14.98
C SER A 19 -34.30 -4.32 15.51
N CYS A 20 -35.17 -4.92 14.70
CA CYS A 20 -36.11 -5.92 15.16
C CYS A 20 -36.43 -6.93 14.07
N ASP A 21 -36.51 -8.20 14.43
CA ASP A 21 -36.89 -9.28 13.55
C ASP A 21 -38.40 -9.46 13.52
N GLY A 22 -38.88 -10.24 12.55
CA GLY A 22 -40.30 -10.55 12.41
C GLY A 22 -40.89 -11.34 13.59
N ASP A 23 -40.06 -11.96 14.43
CA ASP A 23 -40.44 -12.71 15.63
C ASP A 23 -40.10 -11.97 16.94
N CYS A 24 -39.80 -10.66 16.85
CA CYS A 24 -39.54 -9.77 17.99
C CYS A 24 -38.23 -10.05 18.75
N THR A 25 -37.26 -10.72 18.11
CA THR A 25 -35.84 -10.68 18.51
C THR A 25 -35.11 -9.49 17.89
N LEU A 26 -33.93 -9.16 18.42
CA LEU A 26 -33.15 -8.03 17.91
C LEU A 26 -32.44 -8.43 16.62
N ALA A 27 -32.59 -7.63 15.56
CA ALA A 27 -31.84 -7.79 14.33
C ALA A 27 -30.33 -7.76 14.61
N THR A 28 -29.70 -8.93 14.58
CA THR A 28 -28.31 -9.13 14.97
C THR A 28 -27.63 -10.10 14.02
N CYS A 29 -26.48 -9.70 13.48
CA CYS A 29 -25.65 -10.61 12.73
C CYS A 29 -25.32 -11.89 13.53
N GLY A 30 -25.46 -13.04 12.89
CA GLY A 30 -25.22 -14.36 13.47
C GLY A 30 -26.39 -14.94 14.25
N ASP A 31 -27.61 -14.42 14.07
CA ASP A 31 -28.82 -14.93 14.73
C ASP A 31 -29.60 -15.96 13.89
N LEU A 32 -29.04 -16.37 12.74
CA LEU A 32 -29.61 -17.24 11.71
C LEU A 32 -30.72 -16.58 10.86
N THR A 33 -30.92 -15.27 10.98
CA THR A 33 -31.92 -14.50 10.23
C THR A 33 -31.24 -13.39 9.45
N VAL A 34 -31.48 -13.35 8.13
CA VAL A 34 -30.97 -12.26 7.30
C VAL A 34 -31.87 -11.02 7.45
N ASN A 35 -31.36 -10.00 8.13
CA ASN A 35 -32.07 -8.77 8.46
C ASN A 35 -31.88 -7.70 7.36
N HIS A 36 -32.67 -7.80 6.29
CA HIS A 36 -32.56 -6.95 5.11
C HIS A 36 -32.73 -5.45 5.41
N SER A 37 -33.61 -5.07 6.34
CA SER A 37 -33.83 -3.69 6.79
C SER A 37 -32.70 -3.17 7.68
N ALA A 38 -31.94 -4.06 8.32
CA ALA A 38 -30.68 -3.74 8.99
C ALA A 38 -29.49 -3.70 8.02
N GLY A 39 -29.68 -4.17 6.78
CA GLY A 39 -28.70 -4.12 5.70
C GLY A 39 -27.85 -5.39 5.55
N GLU A 40 -28.23 -6.49 6.18
CA GLU A 40 -27.53 -7.77 6.06
C GLU A 40 -27.73 -8.39 4.66
N GLN A 41 -26.67 -8.98 4.12
CA GLN A 41 -26.68 -9.72 2.85
C GLN A 41 -26.60 -11.24 3.06
N CYS A 42 -26.11 -11.65 4.23
CA CYS A 42 -25.98 -13.02 4.68
C CYS A 42 -26.12 -13.04 6.21
N ASP A 43 -26.46 -14.21 6.75
CA ASP A 43 -26.36 -14.55 8.17
C ASP A 43 -26.12 -16.05 8.22
N ASP A 44 -25.03 -16.46 8.84
CA ASP A 44 -24.60 -17.85 8.89
C ASP A 44 -24.70 -18.46 10.32
N GLY A 45 -25.33 -17.72 11.24
CA GLY A 45 -25.56 -18.12 12.61
C GLY A 45 -24.38 -17.94 13.56
N ASN A 46 -23.36 -17.18 13.15
CA ASN A 46 -22.24 -16.83 13.99
C ASN A 46 -21.77 -15.38 13.74
N ASN A 47 -20.84 -14.88 14.57
CA ASN A 47 -20.28 -13.53 14.46
C ASN A 47 -18.78 -13.59 14.12
N PHE A 48 -18.37 -14.60 13.38
CA PHE A 48 -17.01 -14.80 12.93
C PHE A 48 -16.84 -14.18 11.56
N ASP A 49 -15.90 -13.26 11.46
CA ASP A 49 -15.57 -12.58 10.21
C ASP A 49 -14.59 -13.42 9.34
N ASP A 50 -14.33 -14.68 9.69
CA ASP A 50 -13.42 -15.57 8.98
C ASP A 50 -14.13 -16.66 8.14
N ASP A 51 -15.44 -16.49 7.91
CA ASP A 51 -16.24 -17.29 6.98
C ASP A 51 -16.87 -16.46 5.84
N GLY A 52 -17.68 -17.10 4.99
CA GLY A 52 -18.27 -16.46 3.82
C GLY A 52 -19.27 -15.34 4.11
N CYS A 53 -19.52 -15.01 5.38
CA CYS A 53 -20.39 -13.94 5.83
C CYS A 53 -19.64 -12.94 6.74
N VAL A 54 -18.79 -12.11 6.14
CA VAL A 54 -17.95 -11.16 6.88
C VAL A 54 -18.78 -9.93 7.25
N ARG A 55 -18.95 -9.66 8.55
CA ARG A 55 -19.74 -8.52 9.05
C ARG A 55 -21.15 -8.45 8.43
N CYS A 56 -21.79 -9.60 8.25
CA CYS A 56 -23.09 -9.75 7.58
C CYS A 56 -23.16 -9.23 6.13
N LYS A 57 -22.01 -9.22 5.46
CA LYS A 57 -21.86 -9.00 4.02
C LYS A 57 -21.31 -10.25 3.37
N LEU A 58 -21.69 -10.47 2.11
CA LEU A 58 -21.07 -11.51 1.31
C LEU A 58 -19.70 -11.02 0.88
N ALA A 59 -18.68 -11.89 0.96
CA ALA A 59 -17.41 -11.68 0.27
C ALA A 59 -17.66 -11.62 -1.24
N VAL A 60 -17.59 -10.42 -1.81
CA VAL A 60 -17.85 -10.16 -3.23
C VAL A 60 -16.76 -9.24 -3.77
N CYS A 61 -15.97 -9.81 -4.67
CA CYS A 61 -14.94 -9.07 -5.36
C CYS A 61 -15.49 -7.88 -6.17
N GLY A 62 -14.86 -6.73 -5.99
CA GLY A 62 -15.21 -5.46 -6.63
C GLY A 62 -16.27 -4.67 -5.86
N ASP A 63 -16.55 -4.99 -4.59
CA ASP A 63 -17.52 -4.26 -3.77
C ASP A 63 -16.92 -3.07 -3.00
N GLY A 64 -15.60 -2.89 -3.11
CA GLY A 64 -14.81 -1.83 -2.51
C GLY A 64 -14.32 -2.16 -1.10
N SER A 65 -14.48 -3.38 -0.62
CA SER A 65 -14.10 -3.79 0.73
C SER A 65 -13.43 -5.16 0.74
N VAL A 66 -12.14 -5.20 1.10
CA VAL A 66 -11.43 -6.48 1.30
C VAL A 66 -12.03 -7.25 2.49
N GLN A 67 -12.57 -8.44 2.20
CA GLN A 67 -13.15 -9.37 3.17
C GLN A 67 -12.20 -10.54 3.41
N THR A 68 -11.21 -10.33 4.28
CA THR A 68 -10.25 -11.36 4.69
C THR A 68 -10.94 -12.46 5.51
N PRO A 69 -10.61 -13.75 5.32
CA PRO A 69 -9.53 -14.29 4.50
C PRO A 69 -9.93 -14.71 3.07
N PHE A 70 -11.11 -14.34 2.58
CA PHE A 70 -11.64 -14.81 1.29
C PHE A 70 -11.11 -14.01 0.10
N GLU A 71 -10.75 -12.76 0.32
CA GLU A 71 -10.25 -11.83 -0.69
C GLU A 71 -8.83 -11.43 -0.33
N GLU A 72 -7.90 -11.57 -1.30
CA GLU A 72 -6.54 -11.07 -1.16
C GLU A 72 -6.48 -9.55 -1.39
N CYS A 73 -7.39 -9.05 -2.23
CA CYS A 73 -7.54 -7.65 -2.60
C CYS A 73 -9.00 -7.37 -2.99
N ASP A 74 -9.38 -6.10 -3.03
CA ASP A 74 -10.62 -5.60 -3.63
C ASP A 74 -10.38 -4.14 -4.03
N ASP A 75 -10.53 -3.83 -5.32
CA ASP A 75 -10.29 -2.51 -5.87
C ASP A 75 -11.59 -1.77 -6.28
N GLY A 76 -12.74 -2.31 -5.84
CA GLY A 76 -14.06 -1.73 -6.05
C GLY A 76 -14.52 -1.68 -7.50
N ASN A 77 -13.91 -2.45 -8.40
CA ASN A 77 -14.30 -2.48 -9.80
C ASN A 77 -14.36 -3.92 -10.37
N THR A 78 -14.63 -4.06 -11.67
CA THR A 78 -14.77 -5.38 -12.33
C THR A 78 -13.82 -5.56 -13.51
N ILE A 79 -12.65 -4.93 -13.46
CA ILE A 79 -11.60 -4.99 -14.48
C ILE A 79 -10.63 -6.10 -14.04
N ASP A 80 -10.35 -7.05 -14.93
CA ASP A 80 -9.57 -8.25 -14.55
C ASP A 80 -8.05 -8.06 -14.63
N ASP A 81 -7.62 -7.08 -15.43
CA ASP A 81 -6.23 -6.90 -15.86
C ASP A 81 -5.49 -5.80 -15.06
N ASP A 82 -6.05 -5.31 -13.95
CA ASP A 82 -5.38 -4.37 -13.03
C ASP A 82 -4.71 -5.13 -11.87
N LEU A 83 -4.44 -4.44 -10.76
CA LEU A 83 -3.73 -5.02 -9.61
C LEU A 83 -4.59 -6.01 -8.81
N CYS A 84 -5.92 -5.99 -8.99
CA CYS A 84 -6.83 -6.90 -8.32
C CYS A 84 -7.78 -7.57 -9.31
N THR A 85 -7.52 -8.85 -9.63
CA THR A 85 -8.37 -9.59 -10.56
C THR A 85 -9.81 -9.72 -10.04
N ASN A 86 -10.78 -10.03 -10.92
CA ASN A 86 -12.15 -10.36 -10.51
C ASN A 86 -12.26 -11.66 -9.69
N ALA A 87 -11.14 -12.38 -9.51
CA ALA A 87 -11.02 -13.51 -8.61
C ALA A 87 -10.53 -13.10 -7.20
N CYS A 88 -10.37 -11.80 -6.93
CA CYS A 88 -9.84 -11.24 -5.69
C CYS A 88 -8.45 -11.78 -5.35
N LEU A 89 -7.66 -11.95 -6.40
CA LEU A 89 -6.25 -12.31 -6.34
C LEU A 89 -5.43 -11.13 -6.83
N LEU A 90 -4.32 -10.87 -6.13
CA LEU A 90 -3.37 -9.86 -6.54
C LEU A 90 -2.74 -10.24 -7.88
N ASN A 91 -2.77 -9.30 -8.82
CA ASN A 91 -2.12 -9.43 -10.13
C ASN A 91 -1.00 -8.41 -10.24
N THR A 92 0.08 -8.67 -9.50
CA THR A 92 1.26 -7.81 -9.54
C THR A 92 2.28 -8.34 -10.56
N PRO A 93 2.84 -7.47 -11.42
CA PRO A 93 3.86 -7.89 -12.38
C PRO A 93 5.16 -8.32 -11.67
N PRO A 94 5.94 -9.25 -12.25
CA PRO A 94 7.18 -9.74 -11.62
C PRO A 94 8.25 -8.64 -11.55
N CYS A 95 9.20 -8.81 -10.64
CA CYS A 95 10.44 -8.02 -10.64
C CYS A 95 11.19 -8.21 -11.97
N GLU A 96 11.91 -7.17 -12.39
CA GLU A 96 12.67 -7.15 -13.64
C GLU A 96 14.18 -7.24 -13.35
N GLY A 97 15.02 -7.16 -14.39
CA GLY A 97 16.47 -7.04 -14.21
C GLY A 97 17.17 -8.28 -13.66
N GLY A 98 16.48 -9.42 -13.56
CA GLY A 98 16.99 -10.63 -12.88
C GLY A 98 16.63 -10.69 -11.39
N GLY A 99 15.91 -9.69 -10.88
CA GLY A 99 15.46 -9.64 -9.52
C GLY A 99 14.44 -10.71 -9.16
N ILE A 100 14.40 -11.07 -7.89
CA ILE A 100 13.41 -11.95 -7.28
C ILE A 100 12.46 -11.14 -6.41
N GLU A 101 11.21 -11.58 -6.35
CA GLU A 101 10.22 -11.00 -5.44
C GLU A 101 10.42 -11.60 -4.04
N LEU A 102 10.66 -10.74 -3.05
CA LEU A 102 10.78 -11.15 -1.64
C LEU A 102 9.46 -11.01 -0.89
N ALA A 103 8.71 -9.94 -1.16
CA ALA A 103 7.42 -9.67 -0.53
C ALA A 103 6.57 -8.70 -1.36
N VAL A 104 5.25 -8.81 -1.22
CA VAL A 104 4.27 -7.87 -1.75
C VAL A 104 3.49 -7.31 -0.57
N ALA A 105 3.25 -6.00 -0.55
CA ALA A 105 2.42 -5.37 0.46
C ALA A 105 0.98 -5.86 0.38
N PRO A 106 0.20 -5.85 1.48
CA PRO A 106 -1.20 -6.29 1.46
C PRO A 106 -2.06 -5.57 0.42
N SER A 107 -1.76 -4.30 0.12
CA SER A 107 -2.45 -3.54 -0.94
C SER A 107 -2.12 -3.99 -2.36
N GLY A 108 -1.05 -4.75 -2.57
CA GLY A 108 -0.51 -5.06 -3.89
C GLY A 108 0.15 -3.89 -4.61
N GLN A 109 0.16 -2.69 -4.02
CA GLN A 109 0.67 -1.47 -4.65
C GLN A 109 2.16 -1.22 -4.36
N MET A 110 2.75 -2.03 -3.50
CA MET A 110 4.17 -1.99 -3.16
C MET A 110 4.74 -3.41 -3.11
N LYS A 111 6.01 -3.57 -3.45
CA LYS A 111 6.72 -4.83 -3.30
C LYS A 111 8.22 -4.63 -3.08
N VAL A 112 8.84 -5.65 -2.50
CA VAL A 112 10.30 -5.73 -2.34
C VAL A 112 10.85 -6.65 -3.41
N CYS A 113 11.71 -6.11 -4.25
CA CYS A 113 12.49 -6.82 -5.25
C CYS A 113 13.97 -6.84 -4.84
N ASP A 114 14.66 -7.95 -5.08
CA ASP A 114 16.06 -8.13 -4.69
C ASP A 114 16.86 -8.76 -5.83
N ASP A 115 18.11 -8.34 -6.01
CA ASP A 115 19.04 -8.98 -6.94
C ASP A 115 19.79 -10.10 -6.21
N PRO A 116 19.45 -11.38 -6.44
CA PRO A 116 20.03 -12.49 -5.68
C PRO A 116 21.55 -12.65 -5.87
N ASP A 117 22.13 -12.01 -6.88
CA ASP A 117 23.56 -12.08 -7.18
C ASP A 117 24.34 -10.85 -6.65
N ASP A 118 23.67 -9.86 -6.04
CA ASP A 118 24.26 -8.61 -5.55
C ASP A 118 25.16 -7.92 -6.60
N VAL A 119 24.71 -7.83 -7.86
CA VAL A 119 25.45 -7.23 -8.97
C VAL A 119 24.85 -5.91 -9.47
N VAL A 120 23.58 -5.64 -9.17
CA VAL A 120 22.94 -4.34 -9.43
C VAL A 120 23.53 -3.28 -8.49
N CYS A 121 24.01 -2.20 -9.09
CA CYS A 121 24.58 -1.09 -8.34
C CYS A 121 23.46 -0.28 -7.66
N GLU A 122 23.78 0.37 -6.54
CA GLU A 122 22.78 1.12 -5.76
C GLU A 122 22.01 2.15 -6.61
N GLN A 123 22.70 2.85 -7.51
CA GLN A 123 22.11 3.84 -8.43
C GLN A 123 21.15 3.30 -9.49
N ASP A 124 21.13 1.97 -9.69
CA ASP A 124 20.38 1.27 -10.72
C ASP A 124 19.32 0.34 -10.10
N GLN A 125 19.04 0.46 -8.80
CA GLN A 125 18.08 -0.41 -8.09
C GLN A 125 16.65 -0.29 -8.63
N GLU A 126 16.28 0.83 -9.27
CA GLU A 126 14.98 0.91 -9.96
C GLU A 126 14.82 -0.10 -11.09
N THR A 127 15.92 -0.65 -11.64
CA THR A 127 15.87 -1.63 -12.73
C THR A 127 15.33 -2.98 -12.29
N LEU A 128 15.25 -3.23 -10.98
CA LEU A 128 14.60 -4.39 -10.40
C LEU A 128 13.08 -4.24 -10.34
N CYS A 129 12.56 -3.02 -10.44
CA CYS A 129 11.13 -2.78 -10.35
C CYS A 129 10.40 -3.27 -11.61
N PRO A 130 9.14 -3.75 -11.45
CA PRO A 130 8.35 -4.19 -12.59
C PRO A 130 8.18 -3.11 -13.67
N LEU A 131 7.87 -3.52 -14.90
CA LEU A 131 7.66 -2.56 -15.99
C LEU A 131 6.54 -1.56 -15.63
N GLY A 132 6.87 -0.27 -15.70
CA GLY A 132 5.96 0.83 -15.36
C GLY A 132 5.86 1.14 -13.87
N TRP A 133 6.60 0.42 -13.02
CA TRP A 133 6.78 0.71 -11.61
C TRP A 133 8.08 1.50 -11.41
N HIS A 134 8.20 2.16 -10.27
CA HIS A 134 9.36 2.95 -9.88
C HIS A 134 9.73 2.68 -8.43
N LEU A 135 10.89 3.17 -7.98
CA LEU A 135 11.25 3.11 -6.57
C LEU A 135 10.28 3.99 -5.77
N CYS A 136 9.68 3.46 -4.71
CA CYS A 136 8.72 4.21 -3.91
C CYS A 136 9.34 5.51 -3.38
N SER A 137 8.62 6.62 -3.58
CA SER A 137 8.86 7.84 -2.82
C SER A 137 8.48 7.65 -1.35
N LEU A 138 8.94 8.55 -0.48
CA LEU A 138 8.53 8.52 0.93
C LEU A 138 7.01 8.66 1.08
N ARG A 139 6.40 9.52 0.27
CA ARG A 139 4.97 9.81 0.34
C ARG A 139 4.16 8.58 -0.05
N GLU A 140 4.53 7.92 -1.15
CA GLU A 140 3.88 6.69 -1.58
C GLU A 140 4.04 5.59 -0.55
N PHE A 141 5.24 5.41 0.01
CA PHE A 141 5.45 4.42 1.08
C PHE A 141 4.48 4.67 2.23
N ASN A 142 4.49 5.85 2.85
CA ASN A 142 3.64 6.14 4.00
C ASN A 142 2.13 6.13 3.67
N ASN A 143 1.72 6.56 2.47
CA ASN A 143 0.30 6.58 2.11
C ASN A 143 -0.25 5.20 1.77
N ARG A 144 0.58 4.31 1.22
CA ARG A 144 0.18 2.95 0.80
C ARG A 144 0.49 1.90 1.84
N ASN A 145 1.26 2.23 2.87
CA ASN A 145 1.59 1.35 3.97
C ASN A 145 0.40 1.20 4.92
N ASN A 146 -0.30 0.07 4.82
CA ASN A 146 -1.54 -0.18 5.54
C ASN A 146 -1.51 -1.49 6.35
N GLY A 147 -0.37 -1.78 6.98
CA GLY A 147 -0.19 -2.98 7.83
C GLY A 147 0.67 -4.05 7.18
N TRP A 148 1.71 -3.64 6.46
CA TRP A 148 2.63 -4.57 5.82
C TRP A 148 3.65 -5.13 6.81
N SER A 149 3.51 -6.39 7.23
CA SER A 149 4.52 -7.01 8.11
C SER A 149 5.67 -7.59 7.29
N TYR A 150 6.68 -6.75 7.01
CA TYR A 150 7.94 -7.17 6.39
C TYR A 150 9.12 -6.68 7.24
N PRO A 151 9.92 -7.58 7.83
CA PRO A 151 11.01 -7.18 8.71
C PRO A 151 12.17 -6.56 7.92
N VAL A 152 12.76 -5.51 8.46
CA VAL A 152 13.99 -4.88 7.92
C VAL A 152 15.09 -4.88 8.98
N SER A 153 16.34 -5.04 8.52
CA SER A 153 17.50 -5.23 9.38
C SER A 153 18.76 -4.59 8.77
N PRO A 154 19.91 -4.55 9.48
CA PRO A 154 21.18 -4.16 8.87
C PRO A 154 21.61 -5.04 7.70
N GLU A 155 21.13 -6.28 7.65
CA GLU A 155 21.39 -7.25 6.59
C GLU A 155 20.30 -7.24 5.49
N ASP A 156 19.10 -6.75 5.80
CA ASP A 156 17.93 -6.70 4.92
C ASP A 156 17.47 -5.24 4.77
N VAL A 157 18.32 -4.42 4.17
CA VAL A 157 18.03 -2.99 3.96
C VAL A 157 17.17 -2.85 2.72
N VAL A 158 16.04 -2.17 2.89
CA VAL A 158 15.14 -1.82 1.82
C VAL A 158 15.34 -0.35 1.43
N VAL A 159 15.56 -0.10 0.14
CA VAL A 159 15.80 1.23 -0.42
C VAL A 159 14.69 1.64 -1.38
N GLY A 160 14.20 2.86 -1.24
CA GLY A 160 13.29 3.51 -2.16
C GLY A 160 13.99 4.55 -3.01
N GLU A 161 13.24 5.58 -3.38
CA GLU A 161 13.65 6.62 -4.30
C GLU A 161 14.96 7.35 -3.94
N ILE A 162 15.70 7.78 -4.97
CA ILE A 162 16.98 8.47 -4.81
C ILE A 162 16.78 9.99 -4.80
N TYR A 163 17.09 10.62 -3.67
CA TYR A 163 17.07 12.07 -3.51
C TYR A 163 18.47 12.69 -3.53
N CYS A 164 18.57 13.93 -3.99
CA CYS A 164 19.81 14.69 -3.93
C CYS A 164 19.95 15.39 -2.58
N ARG A 165 21.16 15.36 -1.99
CA ARG A 165 21.42 15.92 -0.66
C ARG A 165 21.88 17.37 -0.70
N GLY A 166 21.45 18.18 0.27
CA GLY A 166 21.86 19.59 0.48
C GLY A 166 23.33 19.74 0.89
N GLY A 167 24.25 19.46 -0.03
CA GLY A 167 25.70 19.42 0.25
C GLY A 167 26.52 18.62 -0.77
N GLY A 168 25.86 17.95 -1.72
CA GLY A 168 26.47 17.14 -2.77
C GLY A 168 26.20 15.64 -2.59
N GLY A 169 26.08 14.93 -3.72
CA GLY A 169 25.74 13.51 -3.76
C GLY A 169 24.23 13.21 -3.69
N ALA A 170 23.91 11.94 -3.79
CA ALA A 170 22.55 11.42 -3.72
C ALA A 170 22.44 10.33 -2.64
N GLY A 171 21.22 10.01 -2.23
CA GLY A 171 20.97 8.85 -1.40
C GLY A 171 19.55 8.34 -1.51
N HIS A 172 19.38 7.06 -1.23
CA HIS A 172 18.06 6.43 -1.24
C HIS A 172 17.28 6.77 0.01
N LEU A 173 15.96 6.90 -0.13
CA LEU A 173 15.02 6.61 0.96
C LEU A 173 15.42 5.26 1.56
N THR A 174 15.81 5.23 2.81
CA THR A 174 16.33 4.04 3.47
C THR A 174 15.35 3.58 4.55
N LEU A 175 14.87 2.34 4.43
CA LEU A 175 13.95 1.71 5.37
C LEU A 175 14.69 0.58 6.11
N GLY A 176 15.17 0.92 7.31
CA GLY A 176 15.95 0.03 8.18
C GLY A 176 17.48 0.10 7.97
N PRO A 177 18.31 -0.22 8.99
CA PRO A 177 17.98 -0.28 10.42
C PRO A 177 18.01 1.11 11.09
N TYR A 178 18.17 2.18 10.31
CA TYR A 178 18.28 3.53 10.85
C TYR A 178 16.95 4.02 11.42
N ASP A 179 17.03 4.94 12.37
CA ASP A 179 15.88 5.61 13.00
C ASP A 179 14.88 4.69 13.75
N GLY A 180 15.27 3.45 14.02
CA GLY A 180 14.47 2.50 14.80
C GLY A 180 13.39 1.77 14.01
N LEU A 181 13.40 1.87 12.67
CA LEU A 181 12.53 1.11 11.79
C LEU A 181 13.04 -0.34 11.69
N SER A 182 12.22 -1.29 12.11
CA SER A 182 12.52 -2.73 12.07
C SER A 182 11.51 -3.54 11.26
N ASP A 183 10.43 -2.91 10.82
CA ASP A 183 9.37 -3.52 10.05
C ASP A 183 8.78 -2.46 9.11
N LEU A 184 8.45 -2.84 7.88
CA LEU A 184 7.85 -1.94 6.89
C LEU A 184 6.40 -1.58 7.22
N GLY A 185 5.79 -2.14 8.25
CA GLY A 185 4.44 -1.82 8.69
C GLY A 185 4.36 -0.51 9.47
N ASP A 186 5.50 0.08 9.82
CA ASP A 186 5.61 1.38 10.44
C ASP A 186 5.95 2.46 9.40
N ASP A 187 5.29 3.61 9.47
CA ASP A 187 5.65 4.78 8.65
C ASP A 187 7.05 5.27 8.98
N ALA A 188 7.74 5.80 7.96
CA ALA A 188 9.10 6.29 8.08
C ALA A 188 9.16 7.82 7.96
N LEU A 189 10.21 8.41 8.54
CA LEU A 189 10.65 9.76 8.18
C LEU A 189 11.55 9.69 6.95
N LEU A 190 11.66 10.81 6.22
CA LEU A 190 12.59 10.91 5.11
C LEU A 190 14.02 10.63 5.61
N ASN A 191 14.65 9.56 5.12
CA ASN A 191 16.03 9.22 5.47
C ASN A 191 16.81 8.87 4.20
N CYS A 192 17.73 9.75 3.81
CA CYS A 192 18.64 9.54 2.68
C CYS A 192 19.94 8.89 3.18
N GLY A 193 19.85 7.70 3.78
CA GLY A 193 20.97 7.06 4.48
C GLY A 193 21.99 6.47 3.50
N PHE A 194 21.53 5.55 2.66
CA PHE A 194 22.37 4.84 1.69
C PHE A 194 22.84 5.76 0.58
N GLY A 195 24.13 5.64 0.26
CA GLY A 195 24.77 6.42 -0.78
C GLY A 195 24.19 6.09 -2.14
N SER A 196 24.17 7.06 -3.05
CA SER A 196 23.90 6.81 -4.46
C SER A 196 24.54 7.89 -5.30
N SER A 197 24.48 7.75 -6.62
CA SER A 197 24.92 8.75 -7.57
C SER A 197 23.96 8.81 -8.76
N ARG A 198 23.53 10.02 -9.11
CA ARG A 198 22.74 10.30 -10.32
C ARG A 198 23.47 11.35 -11.16
N ALA A 199 23.23 11.36 -12.47
CA ALA A 199 23.80 12.38 -13.35
C ALA A 199 23.42 13.81 -12.91
N ALA A 200 22.19 14.01 -12.42
CA ALA A 200 21.68 15.29 -11.94
C ALA A 200 22.24 15.70 -10.57
N CYS A 201 22.66 14.74 -9.73
CA CYS A 201 23.36 15.01 -8.47
C CYS A 201 24.50 14.01 -8.27
N PRO A 202 25.67 14.30 -8.86
CA PRO A 202 26.79 13.37 -8.84
C PRO A 202 27.30 13.18 -7.41
N GLY A 203 27.38 11.92 -7.00
CA GLY A 203 28.07 11.49 -5.79
C GLY A 203 29.48 11.00 -6.10
N ALA A 204 30.35 10.95 -5.11
CA ALA A 204 31.63 10.25 -5.19
C ALA A 204 31.50 8.75 -4.84
N LEU A 205 30.29 8.24 -4.95
CA LEU A 205 29.86 6.90 -4.58
C LEU A 205 29.43 6.22 -5.88
N GLY A 206 29.80 4.98 -6.06
CA GLY A 206 29.39 4.22 -7.23
C GLY A 206 29.64 2.76 -6.98
N CYS A 207 28.66 1.90 -7.21
CA CYS A 207 28.68 0.44 -7.03
C CYS A 207 29.47 -0.05 -5.81
N ASN A 208 29.20 0.51 -4.63
CA ASN A 208 29.85 0.11 -3.38
C ASN A 208 28.88 -0.55 -2.40
N GLU A 209 27.57 -0.51 -2.67
CA GLU A 209 26.51 -1.03 -1.79
C GLU A 209 25.47 -1.84 -2.60
N PRO A 210 25.84 -3.00 -3.19
CA PRO A 210 24.92 -3.77 -4.04
C PRO A 210 23.93 -4.67 -3.29
N PHE A 211 24.12 -4.84 -1.98
CA PHE A 211 23.37 -5.81 -1.14
C PHE A 211 22.05 -5.25 -0.58
N VAL A 212 21.44 -4.28 -1.28
CA VAL A 212 20.20 -3.62 -0.84
C VAL A 212 19.03 -4.06 -1.73
N GLN A 213 17.84 -4.05 -1.13
CA GLN A 213 16.61 -4.48 -1.79
C GLN A 213 15.83 -3.26 -2.30
N ALA A 214 15.26 -3.35 -3.49
CA ALA A 214 14.44 -2.29 -4.08
C ALA A 214 13.00 -2.34 -3.54
N LEU A 215 12.55 -1.22 -2.96
CA LEU A 215 11.14 -0.98 -2.68
C LEU A 215 10.48 -0.37 -3.92
N CYS A 216 9.63 -1.16 -4.57
CA CYS A 216 8.97 -0.79 -5.82
C CYS A 216 7.51 -0.43 -5.58
N CYS A 217 7.07 0.69 -6.14
CA CYS A 217 5.71 1.19 -6.09
C CYS A 217 5.04 1.06 -7.45
N ALA A 218 3.76 0.67 -7.45
CA ALA A 218 2.91 0.82 -8.62
C ALA A 218 2.89 2.29 -9.05
N PRO A 219 2.77 2.61 -10.36
CA PRO A 219 2.78 3.98 -10.83
C PRO A 219 1.66 4.80 -10.17
N ALA A 220 2.00 6.01 -9.71
CA ALA A 220 1.00 6.97 -9.27
C ALA A 220 0.14 7.35 -10.49
N PRO A 221 -1.20 7.29 -10.41
CA PRO A 221 -2.03 7.71 -11.51
C PRO A 221 -1.88 9.22 -11.66
N LEU A 222 -1.41 9.66 -12.83
CA LEU A 222 -1.41 11.06 -13.34
C LEU A 222 -0.11 11.85 -13.23
N CYS A 223 0.97 11.28 -12.70
CA CYS A 223 2.25 11.99 -12.70
C CYS A 223 2.71 12.36 -14.12
N GLY A 224 3.04 13.64 -14.33
CA GLY A 224 3.51 14.20 -15.59
C GLY A 224 2.41 14.85 -16.42
N ASP A 225 1.26 15.20 -15.84
CA ASP A 225 0.16 15.89 -16.53
C ASP A 225 0.15 17.42 -16.33
N GLY A 226 1.03 17.91 -15.47
CA GLY A 226 1.26 19.30 -15.12
C GLY A 226 0.35 19.79 -13.98
N VAL A 227 -0.33 18.89 -13.28
CA VAL A 227 -1.28 19.23 -12.22
C VAL A 227 -1.08 18.33 -11.02
N VAL A 228 -0.63 18.91 -9.90
CA VAL A 228 -0.66 18.25 -8.60
C VAL A 228 -2.12 18.02 -8.18
N ASN A 229 -2.60 16.80 -8.35
CA ASN A 229 -3.99 16.38 -8.18
C ASN A 229 -4.15 15.16 -7.24
N SER A 230 -3.06 14.50 -6.87
CA SER A 230 -3.01 13.44 -5.86
C SER A 230 -2.36 13.89 -4.54
N VAL A 231 -2.70 13.22 -3.43
CA VAL A 231 -1.97 13.39 -2.15
C VAL A 231 -0.59 12.71 -2.16
N GLU A 232 -0.32 11.90 -3.18
CA GLU A 232 0.97 11.27 -3.42
C GLU A 232 1.90 12.10 -4.33
N GLU A 233 1.36 13.11 -5.03
CA GLU A 233 2.15 14.03 -5.85
C GLU A 233 2.65 15.20 -4.99
N GLU A 234 3.96 15.31 -4.83
CA GLU A 234 4.61 16.45 -4.19
C GLU A 234 4.84 17.59 -5.19
N CYS A 235 5.02 17.22 -6.46
CA CYS A 235 5.20 18.07 -7.63
C CYS A 235 4.55 17.41 -8.86
N ASP A 236 4.36 18.18 -9.92
CA ASP A 236 4.09 17.68 -11.27
C ASP A 236 4.42 18.82 -12.24
N ASP A 237 5.38 18.61 -13.14
CA ASP A 237 5.83 19.60 -14.12
C ASP A 237 5.37 19.31 -15.55
N GLY A 238 4.56 18.29 -15.75
CA GLY A 238 3.91 17.99 -17.02
C GLY A 238 4.74 17.17 -18.00
N ASP A 239 5.80 16.50 -17.54
CA ASP A 239 6.50 15.51 -18.32
C ASP A 239 7.01 14.31 -17.49
N LEU A 240 7.93 13.53 -18.05
CA LEU A 240 8.49 12.31 -17.45
C LEU A 240 10.03 12.32 -17.60
N ASP A 241 10.65 13.50 -17.45
CA ASP A 241 12.10 13.68 -17.47
C ASP A 241 12.73 13.53 -16.08
N GLU A 242 13.29 12.35 -15.82
CA GLU A 242 14.01 12.04 -14.58
C GLU A 242 15.29 12.87 -14.31
N THR A 243 15.57 13.94 -15.07
CA THR A 243 16.74 14.80 -14.90
C THR A 243 16.46 16.20 -14.36
N ASP A 244 15.19 16.62 -14.26
CA ASP A 244 14.80 17.95 -13.79
C ASP A 244 14.50 17.99 -12.28
N GLU A 245 13.72 18.95 -11.77
CA GLU A 245 13.45 19.04 -10.34
C GLU A 245 12.33 18.12 -9.83
N CYS A 246 11.42 17.69 -10.72
CA CYS A 246 10.27 16.85 -10.39
C CYS A 246 10.46 15.45 -10.99
N LEU A 247 10.63 14.45 -10.14
CA LEU A 247 10.89 13.09 -10.59
C LEU A 247 9.64 12.48 -11.23
N ASN A 248 9.76 11.40 -12.02
CA ASN A 248 8.58 10.76 -12.65
C ASN A 248 7.69 10.02 -11.64
N SER A 249 8.14 9.94 -10.39
CA SER A 249 7.38 9.54 -9.22
C SER A 249 6.52 10.68 -8.65
N CYS A 250 6.65 11.90 -9.19
CA CYS A 250 6.09 13.14 -8.69
C CYS A 250 6.56 13.54 -7.29
N ALA A 251 7.76 13.09 -6.93
CA ALA A 251 8.49 13.55 -5.76
C ALA A 251 9.53 14.62 -6.12
N TRP A 252 9.86 15.48 -5.17
CA TRP A 252 10.91 16.48 -5.37
C TRP A 252 12.29 15.81 -5.39
N ARG A 253 13.11 16.11 -6.39
CA ARG A 253 14.53 15.67 -6.41
C ARG A 253 15.30 16.15 -5.17
N GLN A 254 14.97 17.34 -4.66
CA GLN A 254 15.54 17.93 -3.46
C GLN A 254 14.44 18.23 -2.43
N PRO A 255 13.95 17.21 -1.69
CA PRO A 255 12.81 17.36 -0.78
C PRO A 255 12.99 18.48 0.25
N THR A 256 14.20 18.65 0.79
CA THR A 256 14.49 19.66 1.82
C THR A 256 14.48 21.10 1.28
N ALA A 257 14.72 21.30 -0.01
CA ALA A 257 14.54 22.61 -0.65
C ALA A 257 13.05 23.03 -0.69
N HIS A 258 12.15 22.05 -0.63
CA HIS A 258 10.69 22.22 -0.68
C HIS A 258 9.99 21.99 0.67
N GLY A 259 10.76 22.01 1.77
CA GLY A 259 10.22 22.02 3.12
C GLY A 259 9.86 20.64 3.69
N LEU A 260 10.16 19.56 2.97
CA LEU A 260 10.08 18.21 3.54
C LEU A 260 11.24 18.03 4.52
N SER A 261 10.92 17.57 5.74
CA SER A 261 11.91 17.37 6.79
C SER A 261 12.40 15.92 6.75
N GLY A 262 13.72 15.74 6.79
CA GLY A 262 14.35 14.43 6.80
C GLY A 262 15.63 14.38 7.63
N ILE A 263 16.08 13.16 7.90
CA ILE A 263 17.36 12.84 8.52
C ILE A 263 18.34 12.56 7.39
N GLY A 264 19.41 13.35 7.29
CA GLY A 264 20.46 13.12 6.28
C GLY A 264 20.13 13.58 4.85
N CYS A 265 18.93 14.13 4.65
CA CYS A 265 18.53 14.98 3.52
C CYS A 265 18.42 16.43 4.03
#